data_AF-A0A5P9CYX8-F1
#
_entry.id   AF-A0A5P9CYX8-F1
#
_cell.length_a   1.000
_cell.length_b   1.000
_cell.length_c   1.000
_cell.angle_alpha   90.00
_cell.angle_beta   90.00
_cell.angle_gamma   90.00
#
_symmetry.space_group_name_H-M   'P 1'
#
loop_
_entity.id
_entity.type
_entity.pdbx_description
1 polymer ?
#
loop_
_entity_poly.entity_id
_entity_poly.type
_entity_poly.pdbx_seq_one_letter_code
_entity_poly.pdbx_strand_id
1 'polypeptide(L)'
;MNDKQGAFSKTVTNGADEEFVLHTVSDDPKHLHWWAETCFMFHALSKGDRSNLQGCINLLAEDKTPVFMTGVTSVTNELYTRLSYLGYTEEDPDGVPENLKEILKAHTLTDYGIKFLPDFYDAQSAQMDHLGGDIEPIRDFTVTFSPLWDHHETFSIETLMMLRHFFSDPKHALESNFTEGSGRLFELYSQLGVIEFVEKGTLVTPTFLGAVNVPFLLDILLFQKGGTRTH
;
A
#
# COMPACT_ATOMS: atom_id res chain seq x y z
N MET A 1 -8.18 -22.13 -22.92
CA MET A 1 -8.59 -20.97 -23.73
C MET A 1 -8.07 -19.76 -22.99
N ASN A 2 -7.00 -19.15 -23.51
CA ASN A 2 -6.27 -18.08 -22.84
C ASN A 2 -6.94 -16.75 -23.19
N ASP A 3 -7.73 -16.22 -22.26
CA ASP A 3 -8.09 -14.81 -22.31
C ASP A 3 -6.86 -13.99 -21.92
N LYS A 4 -6.26 -13.34 -22.92
CA LYS A 4 -5.46 -12.14 -22.68
C LYS A 4 -6.43 -11.05 -22.21
N GLN A 5 -6.77 -11.06 -20.92
CA GLN A 5 -7.33 -9.88 -20.26
C GLN A 5 -6.34 -8.74 -20.44
N GLY A 6 -6.85 -7.60 -20.91
CA GLY A 6 -6.03 -6.49 -21.39
C GLY A 6 -5.14 -5.94 -20.29
N ALA A 7 -3.86 -6.29 -20.33
CA ALA A 7 -2.86 -5.60 -19.52
C ALA A 7 -2.78 -4.15 -19.99
N PHE A 8 -3.12 -3.21 -19.13
CA PHE A 8 -2.90 -1.80 -19.40
C PHE A 8 -1.42 -1.51 -19.16
N SER A 9 -0.84 -0.65 -20.00
CA SER A 9 0.55 -0.25 -19.83
C SER A 9 0.67 1.26 -19.78
N LYS A 10 1.47 1.76 -18.83
CA LYS A 10 1.76 3.17 -18.66
C LYS A 10 3.27 3.34 -18.50
N THR A 11 3.86 4.18 -19.35
CA THR A 11 5.26 4.57 -19.20
C THR A 11 5.37 5.78 -18.28
N VAL A 12 6.28 5.69 -17.31
CA VAL A 12 6.61 6.76 -16.36
C VAL A 12 8.12 6.92 -16.28
N THR A 13 8.58 8.09 -15.87
CA THR A 13 10.01 8.42 -15.79
C THR A 13 10.40 8.75 -14.35
N ASN A 14 11.51 8.20 -13.84
CA ASN A 14 12.01 8.56 -12.50
C ASN A 14 12.86 9.83 -12.52
N GLY A 15 13.32 10.31 -11.35
CA GLY A 15 14.18 11.49 -11.25
C GLY A 15 15.58 11.37 -11.88
N ALA A 16 15.94 10.21 -12.44
CA ALA A 16 17.18 9.97 -13.19
C ALA A 16 16.95 9.83 -14.71
N ASP A 17 15.77 10.21 -15.20
CA ASP A 17 15.34 10.09 -16.60
C ASP A 17 15.25 8.64 -17.12
N GLU A 18 15.14 7.66 -16.21
CA GLU A 18 14.95 6.25 -16.58
C GLU A 18 13.45 5.97 -16.80
N GLU A 19 13.13 5.31 -17.90
CA GLU A 19 11.75 4.89 -18.23
C GLU A 19 11.39 3.56 -17.57
N PHE A 20 10.20 3.53 -16.96
CA PHE A 20 9.60 2.33 -16.39
C PHE A 20 8.24 2.10 -17.03
N VAL A 21 7.96 0.85 -17.36
CA VAL A 21 6.65 0.43 -17.86
C VAL A 21 5.90 -0.26 -16.74
N LEU A 22 4.80 0.35 -16.31
CA LEU A 22 3.83 -0.24 -15.41
C LEU A 22 2.91 -1.13 -16.24
N HIS A 23 2.64 -2.34 -15.77
CA HIS A 23 1.79 -3.35 -16.41
C HIS A 23 0.64 -3.69 -15.47
N THR A 24 -0.45 -2.93 -15.56
CA THR A 24 -1.57 -3.05 -14.64
C THR A 24 -2.55 -4.09 -15.19
N VAL A 25 -2.96 -5.04 -14.34
CA VAL A 25 -3.99 -6.04 -14.72
C VAL A 25 -5.38 -5.39 -14.82
N SER A 26 -5.56 -4.25 -14.13
CA SER A 26 -6.78 -3.44 -14.12
C SER A 26 -6.41 -1.96 -14.14
N ASP A 27 -7.18 -1.12 -14.81
CA ASP A 27 -7.10 0.34 -14.72
C ASP A 27 -7.86 0.90 -13.51
N ASP A 28 -8.62 0.05 -12.80
CA ASP A 28 -9.27 0.42 -11.54
C ASP A 28 -8.23 0.51 -10.40
N PRO A 29 -7.93 1.72 -9.89
CA PRO A 29 -6.95 1.92 -8.82
C PRO A 29 -7.43 1.35 -7.48
N LYS A 30 -8.68 0.92 -7.39
CA LYS A 30 -9.27 0.30 -6.21
C LYS A 30 -9.20 -1.23 -6.23
N HIS A 31 -8.66 -1.82 -7.29
CA HIS A 31 -8.52 -3.26 -7.43
C HIS A 31 -7.22 -3.75 -6.76
N LEU A 32 -7.28 -4.88 -6.04
CA LEU A 32 -6.14 -5.40 -5.27
C LEU A 32 -4.86 -5.67 -6.10
N HIS A 33 -5.00 -6.08 -7.37
CA HIS A 33 -3.86 -6.31 -8.26
C HIS A 33 -3.06 -5.04 -8.60
N TRP A 34 -3.61 -3.87 -8.32
CA TRP A 34 -2.90 -2.60 -8.43
C TRP A 34 -1.80 -2.44 -7.36
N TRP A 35 -1.88 -3.22 -6.28
CA TRP A 35 -0.94 -3.17 -5.16
C TRP A 35 0.48 -3.55 -5.53
N ALA A 36 0.67 -4.65 -6.27
CA ALA A 36 2.01 -5.14 -6.61
C ALA A 36 2.84 -4.10 -7.38
N GLU A 37 2.19 -3.37 -8.27
CA GLU A 37 2.82 -2.28 -9.00
C GLU A 37 3.02 -1.03 -8.15
N THR A 38 2.10 -0.74 -7.23
CA THR A 38 2.26 0.37 -6.28
C THR A 38 3.52 0.16 -5.44
N CYS A 39 3.77 -1.08 -5.00
CA CYS A 39 5.03 -1.48 -4.38
C CYS A 39 6.20 -1.27 -5.34
N PHE A 40 6.11 -1.80 -6.56
CA PHE A 40 7.20 -1.67 -7.54
C PHE A 40 7.57 -0.22 -7.86
N MET A 41 6.62 0.70 -7.87
CA MET A 41 6.94 2.11 -8.08
C MET A 41 7.78 2.71 -6.96
N PHE A 42 7.59 2.26 -5.72
CA PHE A 42 8.50 2.61 -4.63
C PHE A 42 9.93 2.14 -4.93
N HIS A 43 10.10 0.98 -5.57
CA HIS A 43 11.40 0.47 -6.02
C HIS A 43 11.96 1.28 -7.20
N ALA A 44 11.09 1.77 -8.08
CA ALA A 44 11.44 2.58 -9.26
C ALA A 44 11.83 4.04 -8.90
N LEU A 45 11.55 4.48 -7.67
CA LEU A 45 11.99 5.79 -7.19
C LEU A 45 13.51 5.91 -7.21
N SER A 46 13.99 7.07 -7.66
CA SER A 46 15.42 7.41 -7.53
C SER A 46 15.82 7.46 -6.04
N LYS A 47 17.12 7.35 -5.76
CA LYS A 47 17.62 7.53 -4.38
C LYS A 47 17.26 8.91 -3.82
N GLY A 48 17.23 9.94 -4.67
CA GLY A 48 16.82 11.29 -4.30
C GLY A 48 15.34 11.36 -3.92
N ASP A 49 14.46 10.76 -4.72
CA ASP A 49 13.02 10.76 -4.46
C ASP A 49 12.67 10.00 -3.17
N ARG A 50 13.34 8.87 -2.90
CA ARG A 50 13.20 8.14 -1.63
C ARG A 50 13.67 8.95 -0.44
N SER A 51 14.77 9.70 -0.60
CA SER A 51 15.31 10.57 0.45
C SER A 51 14.37 11.74 0.73
N ASN A 52 13.71 12.28 -0.30
CA ASN A 52 12.71 13.34 -0.15
C ASN A 52 11.48 12.84 0.62
N LEU A 53 10.96 11.65 0.29
CA LEU A 53 9.84 11.06 1.02
C LEU A 53 10.20 10.81 2.50
N GLN A 54 11.39 10.30 2.78
CA GLN A 54 11.89 10.16 4.16
C GLN A 54 12.03 11.53 4.86
N GLY A 55 12.53 12.54 4.14
CA GLY A 55 12.63 13.91 4.64
C GLY A 55 11.26 14.47 5.04
N CYS A 56 10.23 14.22 4.22
CA CYS A 56 8.86 14.59 4.54
C CYS A 56 8.33 13.86 5.78
N ILE A 57 8.59 12.55 5.91
CA ILE A 57 8.24 11.78 7.11
C ILE A 57 8.91 12.38 8.35
N ASN A 58 10.17 12.80 8.25
CA ASN A 58 10.88 13.45 9.35
C ASN A 58 10.28 14.82 9.71
N LEU A 59 9.78 15.58 8.72
CA LEU A 59 9.11 16.87 8.96
C LEU A 59 7.76 16.70 9.67
N LEU A 60 7.08 15.56 9.50
CA LEU A 60 5.87 15.25 10.27
C LEU A 60 6.15 15.16 11.77
N ALA A 61 7.31 14.63 12.16
CA ALA A 61 7.74 14.61 13.56
C ALA A 61 8.02 16.00 14.14
N GLU A 62 8.08 17.03 13.29
CA GLU A 62 8.25 18.44 13.65
C GLU A 62 6.95 19.26 13.50
N ASP A 63 5.78 18.61 13.39
CA ASP A 63 4.47 19.25 13.18
C ASP A 63 4.38 20.16 11.94
N LYS A 64 5.15 19.84 10.89
CA LYS A 64 5.11 20.54 9.60
C LYS A 64 4.32 19.73 8.60
N THR A 65 3.45 20.40 7.84
CA THR A 65 2.69 19.78 6.74
C THR A 65 3.49 19.89 5.43
N PRO A 66 4.05 18.79 4.91
CA PRO A 66 4.73 18.83 3.62
C PRO A 66 3.71 18.95 2.49
N VAL A 67 4.06 19.74 1.47
CA VAL A 67 3.39 19.76 0.17
C VAL A 67 4.33 19.09 -0.83
N PHE A 68 3.84 18.07 -1.53
CA PHE A 68 4.60 17.34 -2.53
C PHE A 68 4.34 17.90 -3.92
N MET A 69 5.29 18.65 -4.47
CA MET A 69 5.22 19.05 -5.88
C MET A 69 5.97 18.04 -6.76
N THR A 70 5.28 17.51 -7.76
CA THR A 70 5.80 16.46 -8.66
C THR A 70 5.52 16.79 -10.11
N GLY A 71 6.40 16.36 -11.02
CA GLY A 71 6.15 16.45 -12.46
C GLY A 71 5.02 15.49 -12.88
N VAL A 72 4.10 15.94 -13.74
CA VAL A 72 2.87 15.19 -14.12
C VAL A 72 3.16 13.76 -14.62
N THR A 73 4.26 13.55 -15.34
CA THR A 73 4.65 12.25 -15.93
C THR A 73 5.64 11.45 -15.08
N SER A 74 5.97 11.92 -13.88
CA SER A 74 6.97 11.29 -13.03
C SER A 74 6.44 10.04 -12.30
N VAL A 75 7.33 9.08 -12.04
CA VAL A 75 7.06 7.93 -11.14
C VAL A 75 6.56 8.43 -9.78
N THR A 76 7.15 9.52 -9.28
CA THR A 76 6.77 10.11 -7.99
C THR A 76 5.33 10.62 -7.99
N ASN A 77 4.89 11.30 -9.05
CA ASN A 77 3.50 11.74 -9.18
C ASN A 77 2.53 10.55 -9.27
N GLU A 78 2.88 9.53 -10.05
CA GLU A 78 2.06 8.33 -10.14
C GLU A 78 1.94 7.66 -8.77
N LEU A 79 3.05 7.46 -8.04
CA LEU A 79 3.04 6.91 -6.69
C LEU A 79 2.15 7.72 -5.75
N TYR A 80 2.28 9.05 -5.70
CA TYR A 80 1.45 9.88 -4.82
C TYR A 80 -0.02 9.88 -5.23
N THR A 81 -0.30 9.78 -6.53
CA THR A 81 -1.66 9.55 -7.01
C THR A 81 -2.19 8.20 -6.51
N ARG A 82 -1.38 7.14 -6.47
CA ARG A 82 -1.78 5.84 -5.89
C ARG A 82 -2.02 5.87 -4.41
N LEU A 83 -1.16 6.56 -3.67
CA LEU A 83 -1.31 6.80 -2.24
C LEU A 83 -2.62 7.54 -1.93
N SER A 84 -3.16 8.33 -2.86
CA SER A 84 -4.45 8.98 -2.66
C SER A 84 -5.64 8.02 -2.66
N TYR A 85 -5.55 6.92 -3.41
CA TYR A 85 -6.56 5.85 -3.38
C TYR A 85 -6.44 4.94 -2.16
N LEU A 86 -5.34 5.04 -1.41
CA LEU A 86 -5.18 4.45 -0.08
C LEU A 86 -5.54 5.44 1.02
N GLY A 87 -5.90 6.68 0.66
CA GLY A 87 -6.25 7.74 1.60
C GLY A 87 -5.08 8.41 2.30
N TYR A 88 -3.84 8.17 1.88
CA TYR A 88 -2.65 8.79 2.49
C TYR A 88 -2.40 10.22 2.01
N THR A 89 -2.71 10.48 0.74
CA THR A 89 -2.52 11.78 0.12
C THR A 89 -3.81 12.28 -0.51
N GLU A 90 -3.85 13.57 -0.82
CA GLU A 90 -4.89 14.17 -1.67
C GLU A 90 -4.24 15.19 -2.61
N GLU A 91 -4.85 15.40 -3.78
CA GLU A 91 -4.37 16.41 -4.73
C GLU A 91 -4.72 17.81 -4.22
N ASP A 92 -3.74 18.71 -4.23
CA ASP A 92 -3.89 20.12 -3.88
C ASP A 92 -3.78 20.98 -5.16
N PRO A 93 -4.90 21.30 -5.84
CA PRO A 93 -4.87 22.06 -7.09
C PRO A 93 -4.47 23.52 -6.89
N ASP A 94 -4.56 24.06 -5.67
CA ASP A 94 -4.21 25.44 -5.35
C ASP A 94 -2.74 25.59 -4.92
N GLY A 95 -2.09 24.47 -4.56
CA GLY A 95 -0.67 24.40 -4.22
C GLY A 95 0.28 24.62 -5.41
N VAL A 96 -0.22 24.61 -6.65
CA VAL A 96 0.58 24.86 -7.87
C VAL A 96 0.24 26.22 -8.47
N PRO A 97 1.25 27.09 -8.74
CA PRO A 97 1.03 28.34 -9.47
C PRO A 97 0.37 28.10 -10.83
N GLU A 98 -0.58 28.95 -11.23
CA GLU A 98 -1.41 28.76 -12.44
C GLU A 98 -0.57 28.48 -13.71
N ASN A 99 0.56 29.15 -13.87
CA ASN A 99 1.46 29.00 -15.01
C ASN A 99 2.28 27.69 -15.02
N LEU A 100 2.17 26.86 -13.97
CA LEU A 100 2.89 25.60 -13.81
C LEU A 100 1.95 24.38 -13.73
N LYS A 101 0.62 24.57 -13.72
CA LYS A 101 -0.38 23.49 -13.57
C LYS A 101 -0.37 22.45 -14.69
N GLU A 102 0.17 22.78 -15.86
CA GLU A 102 0.32 21.83 -16.98
C GLU A 102 1.48 20.85 -16.79
N ILE A 103 2.48 21.20 -15.98
CA ILE A 103 3.72 20.43 -15.82
C ILE A 103 3.93 19.90 -14.40
N LEU A 104 3.26 20.48 -13.40
CA LEU A 104 3.34 20.09 -12.00
C LEU A 104 1.97 19.71 -11.44
N LYS A 105 2.02 18.81 -10.46
CA LYS A 105 0.94 18.46 -9.54
C LYS A 105 1.41 18.68 -8.11
N ALA A 106 0.53 19.14 -7.24
CA ALA A 106 0.77 19.18 -5.81
C ALA A 106 -0.11 18.15 -5.10
N HIS A 107 0.45 17.50 -4.10
CA HIS A 107 -0.25 16.59 -3.21
C HIS A 107 0.03 16.98 -1.76
N THR A 108 -0.93 16.80 -0.89
CA THR A 108 -0.80 16.98 0.56
C THR A 108 -1.04 15.66 1.27
N LEU A 109 -0.61 15.55 2.54
CA LEU A 109 -0.97 14.42 3.38
C LEU A 109 -2.32 14.65 4.02
N THR A 110 -3.12 13.59 4.07
CA THR A 110 -4.31 13.53 4.93
C THR A 110 -3.90 13.20 6.36
N ASP A 111 -4.81 13.34 7.33
CA ASP A 111 -4.56 12.90 8.71
C ASP A 111 -4.24 11.40 8.79
N TYR A 112 -4.85 10.59 7.92
CA TYR A 112 -4.54 9.17 7.76
C TYR A 112 -3.12 8.95 7.23
N GLY A 113 -2.72 9.73 6.22
CA GLY A 113 -1.36 9.84 5.69
C GLY A 113 -0.33 10.13 6.76
N ILE A 114 -0.56 11.19 7.54
CA ILE A 114 0.35 11.60 8.60
C ILE A 114 0.58 10.45 9.60
N LYS A 115 -0.49 9.74 9.95
CA LYS A 115 -0.43 8.65 10.93
C LYS A 115 0.28 7.41 10.43
N PHE A 116 0.10 7.05 9.16
CA PHE A 116 0.39 5.69 8.67
C PHE A 116 1.34 5.62 7.47
N LEU A 117 1.71 6.75 6.87
CA LEU A 117 2.75 6.81 5.84
C LEU A 117 4.12 6.28 6.33
N PRO A 118 4.55 6.49 7.59
CA PRO A 118 5.78 5.87 8.09
C PRO A 118 5.74 4.34 8.02
N ASP A 119 4.64 3.72 8.44
CA ASP A 119 4.44 2.25 8.35
C ASP A 119 4.56 1.78 6.90
N PHE A 120 3.95 2.51 5.96
CA PHE A 120 4.06 2.24 4.53
C PHE A 120 5.50 2.30 4.05
N TYR A 121 6.22 3.37 4.37
CA TYR A 121 7.60 3.57 3.95
C TYR A 121 8.52 2.45 4.46
N ASP A 122 8.41 2.10 5.74
CA ASP A 122 9.22 1.08 6.38
C ASP A 122 8.92 -0.32 5.79
N ALA A 123 7.64 -0.63 5.59
CA ALA A 123 7.22 -1.89 4.98
C ALA A 123 7.73 -2.03 3.53
N GLN A 124 7.61 -0.98 2.71
CA GLN A 124 8.09 -1.02 1.32
C GLN A 124 9.61 -1.06 1.24
N SER A 125 10.32 -0.38 2.15
CA SER A 125 11.78 -0.44 2.23
C SER A 125 12.25 -1.85 2.62
N ALA A 126 11.64 -2.46 3.63
CA ALA A 126 11.95 -3.83 4.04
C ALA A 126 11.63 -4.85 2.94
N GLN A 127 10.50 -4.70 2.26
CA GLN A 127 10.11 -5.54 1.13
C GLN A 127 11.12 -5.45 -0.02
N MET A 128 11.59 -4.24 -0.34
CA MET A 128 12.62 -4.03 -1.36
C MET A 128 13.94 -4.73 -1.00
N ASP A 129 14.41 -4.56 0.23
CA ASP A 129 15.65 -5.20 0.69
C ASP A 129 15.54 -6.73 0.66
N HIS A 130 14.37 -7.27 1.00
CA HIS A 130 14.11 -8.71 1.00
C HIS A 130 14.01 -9.31 -0.40
N LEU A 131 13.31 -8.63 -1.32
CA LEU A 131 13.02 -9.15 -2.66
C LEU A 131 14.07 -8.76 -3.71
N GLY A 132 15.01 -7.86 -3.39
CA GLY A 132 16.07 -7.45 -4.31
C GLY A 132 15.55 -6.79 -5.59
N GLY A 133 14.35 -6.23 -5.57
CA GLY A 133 13.71 -5.63 -6.75
C GLY A 133 12.80 -6.57 -7.56
N ASP A 134 12.65 -7.83 -7.16
CA ASP A 134 11.73 -8.76 -7.83
C ASP A 134 10.26 -8.47 -7.45
N ILE A 135 9.43 -8.27 -8.48
CA ILE A 135 8.00 -7.97 -8.35
C ILE A 135 7.14 -9.24 -8.31
N GLU A 136 7.62 -10.35 -8.86
CA GLU A 136 6.82 -11.56 -9.04
C GLU A 136 6.28 -12.12 -7.71
N PRO A 137 7.05 -12.16 -6.61
CA PRO A 137 6.54 -12.61 -5.32
C PRO A 137 5.35 -11.77 -4.80
N ILE A 138 5.32 -10.48 -5.09
CA ILE A 138 4.22 -9.58 -4.68
C ILE A 138 2.99 -9.85 -5.56
N ARG A 139 3.19 -10.05 -6.87
CA ARG A 139 2.10 -10.42 -7.79
C ARG A 139 1.46 -11.74 -7.36
N ASP A 140 2.26 -12.77 -7.13
CA ASP A 140 1.80 -14.08 -6.66
C ASP A 140 1.06 -13.96 -5.32
N PHE A 141 1.55 -13.12 -4.41
CA PHE A 141 0.86 -12.84 -3.17
C PHE A 141 -0.52 -12.22 -3.40
N THR A 142 -0.65 -11.21 -4.26
CA THR A 142 -1.96 -10.58 -4.54
C THR A 142 -2.96 -11.56 -5.17
N VAL A 143 -2.50 -12.44 -6.07
CA VAL A 143 -3.34 -13.50 -6.66
C VAL A 143 -3.79 -14.48 -5.57
N THR A 144 -2.87 -14.90 -4.72
CA THR A 144 -3.14 -15.83 -3.62
C THR A 144 -4.07 -15.21 -2.57
N PHE A 145 -3.97 -13.91 -2.34
CA PHE A 145 -4.80 -13.16 -1.38
C PHE A 145 -6.19 -12.83 -1.91
N SER A 146 -6.36 -12.75 -3.23
CA SER A 146 -7.63 -12.39 -3.90
C SER A 146 -8.88 -13.13 -3.37
N PRO A 147 -8.85 -14.44 -3.07
CA PRO A 147 -10.01 -15.13 -2.49
C PRO A 147 -10.46 -14.59 -1.12
N LEU A 148 -9.57 -13.94 -0.36
CA LEU A 148 -9.92 -13.31 0.90
C LEU A 148 -10.53 -11.92 0.73
N TRP A 149 -10.32 -11.29 -0.42
CA TRP A 149 -10.77 -9.94 -0.70
C TRP A 149 -12.27 -9.78 -0.51
N ASP A 150 -13.05 -10.66 -1.12
CA ASP A 150 -14.52 -10.68 -1.01
C ASP A 150 -14.98 -10.84 0.46
N HIS A 151 -14.20 -11.57 1.27
CA HIS A 151 -14.50 -11.70 2.70
C HIS A 151 -14.26 -10.36 3.43
N HIS A 152 -13.15 -9.69 3.17
CA HIS A 152 -12.82 -8.39 3.76
C HIS A 152 -13.81 -7.29 3.36
N GLU A 153 -14.37 -7.33 2.16
CA GLU A 153 -15.40 -6.39 1.72
C GLU A 153 -16.64 -6.41 2.62
N THR A 154 -16.93 -7.54 3.28
CA THR A 154 -18.07 -7.64 4.21
C THR A 154 -17.78 -7.09 5.60
N PHE A 155 -16.52 -6.82 5.92
CA PHE A 155 -16.12 -6.38 7.25
C PHE A 155 -16.46 -4.91 7.52
N SER A 156 -16.67 -4.60 8.80
CA SER A 156 -16.82 -3.23 9.28
C SER A 156 -15.48 -2.49 9.26
N ILE A 157 -15.52 -1.15 9.30
CA ILE A 157 -14.32 -0.31 9.35
C ILE A 157 -13.48 -0.67 10.59
N GLU A 158 -14.13 -0.87 11.74
CA GLU A 158 -13.45 -1.22 13.00
C GLU A 158 -12.72 -2.56 12.89
N THR A 159 -13.34 -3.54 12.22
CA THR A 159 -12.74 -4.86 12.00
C THR A 159 -11.53 -4.76 11.07
N LEU A 160 -11.65 -3.99 9.99
CA LEU A 160 -10.55 -3.74 9.05
C LEU A 160 -9.39 -3.00 9.73
N MET A 161 -9.67 -2.00 10.56
CA MET A 161 -8.66 -1.26 11.34
C MET A 161 -7.95 -2.16 12.36
N MET A 162 -8.69 -3.03 13.05
CA MET A 162 -8.12 -4.01 13.97
C MET A 162 -7.18 -4.97 13.23
N LEU A 163 -7.61 -5.52 12.09
CA LEU A 163 -6.76 -6.40 11.28
C LEU A 163 -5.54 -5.66 10.75
N ARG A 164 -5.71 -4.43 10.26
CA ARG A 164 -4.59 -3.58 9.81
C ARG A 164 -3.55 -3.42 10.93
N HIS A 165 -3.98 -3.12 12.15
CA HIS A 165 -3.09 -2.99 13.29
C HIS A 165 -2.38 -4.31 13.63
N PHE A 166 -3.11 -5.42 13.67
CA PHE A 166 -2.54 -6.75 13.89
C PHE A 166 -1.45 -7.08 12.85
N PHE A 167 -1.71 -6.84 11.57
CA PHE A 167 -0.73 -7.11 10.53
C PHE A 167 0.45 -6.13 10.54
N SER A 168 0.26 -4.89 11.01
CA SER A 168 1.32 -3.87 11.06
C SER A 168 2.29 -4.06 12.24
N ASP A 169 1.90 -4.81 13.29
CA ASP A 169 2.75 -5.12 14.43
C ASP A 169 3.13 -6.61 14.47
N PRO A 170 4.22 -7.02 13.79
CA PRO A 170 4.65 -8.42 13.76
C PRO A 170 5.10 -8.96 15.13
N LYS A 171 5.23 -8.11 16.15
CA LYS A 171 5.52 -8.53 17.54
C LYS A 171 4.26 -8.82 18.33
N HIS A 172 3.09 -8.38 17.85
CA HIS A 172 1.81 -8.59 18.51
C HIS A 172 1.23 -9.96 18.11
N ALA A 173 1.52 -10.99 18.90
CA ALA A 173 0.88 -12.28 18.75
C ALA A 173 -0.55 -12.24 19.32
N LEU A 174 -1.54 -12.71 18.56
CA LEU A 174 -2.89 -12.91 19.07
C LEU A 174 -3.02 -14.31 19.66
N GLU A 175 -3.59 -14.41 20.86
CA GLU A 175 -4.03 -15.70 21.40
C GLU A 175 -5.16 -16.27 20.53
N SER A 176 -5.00 -17.50 20.08
CA SER A 176 -5.91 -18.21 19.19
C SER A 176 -7.18 -18.71 19.89
N ASN A 177 -7.73 -17.96 20.84
CA ASN A 177 -9.01 -18.27 21.47
C ASN A 177 -10.15 -17.85 20.54
N PHE A 178 -10.10 -18.35 19.31
CA PHE A 178 -11.00 -17.96 18.24
C PHE A 178 -12.39 -18.54 18.49
N THR A 179 -13.41 -17.68 18.41
CA THR A 179 -14.80 -18.12 18.22
C THR A 179 -14.94 -18.83 16.87
N GLU A 180 -15.92 -19.73 16.69
CA GLU A 180 -16.07 -20.57 15.47
C GLU A 180 -15.98 -19.79 14.14
N GLY A 181 -16.37 -18.52 14.10
CA GLY A 181 -16.27 -17.66 12.92
C GLY A 181 -14.89 -17.01 12.69
N SER A 182 -14.19 -16.60 13.75
CA SER A 182 -12.86 -15.99 13.64
C SER A 182 -11.78 -17.02 13.32
N GLY A 183 -11.91 -18.24 13.83
CA GLY A 183 -10.94 -19.31 13.63
C GLY A 183 -10.81 -19.68 12.15
N ARG A 184 -11.93 -19.66 11.42
CA ARG A 184 -11.92 -19.98 10.00
C ARG A 184 -11.15 -18.97 9.15
N LEU A 185 -11.21 -17.67 9.48
CA LEU A 185 -10.46 -16.64 8.76
C LEU A 185 -8.95 -16.81 8.97
N PHE A 186 -8.52 -17.07 10.21
CA PHE A 186 -7.10 -17.29 10.52
C PHE A 186 -6.59 -18.62 9.93
N GLU A 187 -7.41 -19.66 9.86
CA GLU A 187 -7.07 -20.87 9.08
C GLU A 187 -6.82 -20.55 7.61
N LEU A 188 -7.68 -19.76 6.98
CA LEU A 188 -7.52 -19.35 5.58
C LEU A 188 -6.26 -18.49 5.39
N TYR A 189 -6.02 -17.51 6.25
CA TYR A 189 -4.78 -16.73 6.23
C TYR A 189 -3.55 -17.62 6.36
N SER A 190 -3.59 -18.64 7.22
CA SER A 190 -2.47 -19.57 7.39
C SER A 190 -2.23 -20.42 6.14
N GLN A 191 -3.31 -20.93 5.53
CA GLN A 191 -3.23 -21.68 4.27
C GLN A 191 -2.64 -20.86 3.12
N LEU A 192 -2.87 -19.55 3.13
CA LEU A 192 -2.37 -18.61 2.13
C LEU A 192 -1.00 -18.01 2.50
N GLY A 193 -0.38 -18.48 3.59
CA GLY A 193 0.95 -18.04 4.01
C GLY A 193 1.01 -16.59 4.52
N VAL A 194 -0.14 -16.02 4.91
CA VAL A 194 -0.28 -14.65 5.42
C VAL A 194 0.07 -14.56 6.90
N ILE A 195 -0.18 -15.64 7.63
CA ILE A 195 0.15 -15.79 9.06
C ILE A 195 0.80 -17.15 9.31
N GLU A 196 1.42 -17.29 10.47
CA GLU A 196 1.90 -18.56 11.01
C GLU A 196 1.44 -18.78 12.46
N PHE A 197 1.40 -20.06 12.86
CA PHE A 197 1.12 -20.47 14.23
C PHE A 197 2.42 -20.84 14.94
N VAL A 198 2.78 -20.14 16.01
CA VAL A 198 4.12 -20.25 16.63
C VAL A 198 4.14 -21.25 17.78
N GLU A 199 3.16 -21.21 18.68
CA GLU A 199 3.10 -22.07 19.87
C GLU A 199 1.99 -23.11 19.76
N LYS A 200 2.23 -24.33 19.27
CA LYS A 200 1.20 -25.41 19.24
C LYS A 200 -0.20 -24.98 18.76
N GLY A 201 -0.29 -23.99 17.87
CA GLY A 201 -1.56 -23.44 17.39
C GLY A 201 -2.20 -22.35 18.26
N THR A 202 -1.61 -21.97 19.40
CA THR A 202 -2.18 -21.02 20.38
C THR A 202 -1.83 -19.56 20.13
N LEU A 203 -0.76 -19.27 19.39
CA LEU A 203 -0.35 -17.91 19.05
C LEU A 203 -0.26 -17.76 17.54
N VAL A 204 -0.83 -16.67 17.05
CA VAL A 204 -0.86 -16.31 15.64
C VAL A 204 -0.06 -15.04 15.39
N THR A 205 0.84 -15.09 14.41
CA THR A 205 1.67 -13.96 14.00
C THR A 205 1.63 -13.77 12.49
N PRO A 206 1.68 -12.54 11.97
CA PRO A 206 1.88 -12.29 10.55
C PRO A 206 3.19 -12.91 10.04
N THR A 207 3.18 -13.46 8.82
CA THR A 207 4.44 -13.73 8.10
C THR A 207 5.04 -12.41 7.61
N PHE A 208 6.28 -12.43 7.13
CA PHE A 208 6.90 -11.24 6.54
C PHE A 208 6.02 -10.63 5.43
N LEU A 209 5.60 -11.43 4.44
CA LEU A 209 4.74 -10.97 3.35
C LEU A 209 3.37 -10.52 3.85
N GLY A 210 2.82 -11.19 4.87
CA GLY A 210 1.59 -10.75 5.53
C GLY A 210 1.72 -9.35 6.12
N ALA A 211 2.78 -9.10 6.88
CA ALA A 211 3.01 -7.83 7.55
C ALA A 211 3.25 -6.67 6.59
N VAL A 212 4.01 -6.89 5.50
CA VAL A 212 4.38 -5.80 4.58
C VAL A 212 3.38 -5.54 3.44
N ASN A 213 2.36 -6.40 3.27
CA ASN A 213 1.35 -6.25 2.20
C ASN A 213 -0.08 -6.10 2.72
N VAL A 214 -0.50 -6.92 3.68
CA VAL A 214 -1.92 -6.98 4.08
C VAL A 214 -2.45 -5.66 4.65
N PRO A 215 -1.74 -4.91 5.52
CA PRO A 215 -2.24 -3.64 6.03
C PRO A 215 -2.68 -2.69 4.91
N PHE A 216 -1.88 -2.63 3.84
CA PHE A 216 -2.09 -1.71 2.72
C PHE A 216 -3.16 -2.19 1.74
N LEU A 217 -3.30 -3.51 1.57
CA LEU A 217 -4.45 -4.08 0.88
C LEU A 217 -5.75 -3.76 1.63
N LEU A 218 -5.74 -3.79 2.97
CA LEU A 218 -6.89 -3.38 3.78
C LEU A 218 -7.14 -1.85 3.69
N ASP A 219 -6.10 -1.03 3.50
CA ASP A 219 -6.25 0.42 3.32
C ASP A 219 -7.08 0.79 2.09
N ILE A 220 -6.99 0.01 1.01
CA ILE A 220 -7.85 0.17 -0.16
C ILE A 220 -9.33 0.05 0.26
N LEU A 221 -9.68 -0.99 1.02
CA LEU A 221 -11.05 -1.23 1.49
C LEU A 221 -11.49 -0.18 2.53
N LEU A 222 -10.59 0.21 3.42
CA LEU A 222 -10.82 1.29 4.39
C LEU A 222 -11.14 2.59 3.65
N PHE A 223 -10.37 2.96 2.63
CA PHE A 223 -10.60 4.17 1.83
C PHE A 223 -11.95 4.11 1.12
N GLN A 224 -12.27 2.98 0.47
CA GLN A 224 -13.56 2.77 -0.21
C GLN A 224 -14.75 2.93 0.74
N LYS A 225 -14.61 2.48 1.99
CA LYS A 225 -15.64 2.57 3.04
C LYS A 225 -15.61 3.92 3.78
N GLY A 226 -14.69 4.82 3.47
CA GLY A 226 -14.52 6.11 4.12
C GLY A 226 -13.79 6.07 5.47
N GLY A 227 -13.23 4.92 5.86
CA GLY A 227 -12.49 4.75 7.11
C GLY A 227 -11.19 5.54 7.21
N THR A 228 -10.65 6.01 6.08
CA THR A 228 -9.45 6.87 6.03
C THR A 228 -9.79 8.37 5.96
N ARG A 229 -11.08 8.72 5.82
CA ARG A 229 -11.55 10.12 5.68
C ARG A 229 -12.02 10.73 7.01
N THR A 230 -12.05 9.93 8.06
CA THR A 230 -12.48 10.33 9.39
C THR A 230 -11.35 10.07 10.36
N HIS A 231 -10.72 11.14 10.86
CA HIS A 231 -10.25 11.29 12.23
C HIS A 231 -9.88 12.73 12.50
#